data_AF-A0A8S2RT80-F1
#
_entry.id   AF-A0A8S2RT80-F1
#
_cell.length_a   1.000
_cell.length_b   1.000
_cell.length_c   1.000
_cell.angle_alpha   90.00
_cell.angle_beta   90.00
_cell.angle_gamma   90.00
#
_symmetry.space_group_name_H-M   'P 1'
#
loop_
_entity.id
_entity.type
_entity.pdbx_description
1 polymer ?
#
loop_
_entity_poly.entity_id
_entity_poly.type
_entity_poly.pdbx_seq_one_letter_code
_entity_poly.pdbx_strand_id
1 'polypeptide(L)'
;MANFDASIGKNETEIKYYDNRTHFVCTWQKIYLQDQQEAGPFTFQVILQNTGNIYFNYLQIPKVKILTTNHAHRVGLSDAYMSQHSTNEHIVRVITL
;
A
#
# COMPACT_ATOMS: atom_id res chain seq x y z
N MET A 1 -4.11 -7.26 -6.00
CA MET A 1 -2.95 -6.39 -5.69
C MET A 1 -2.78 -5.37 -6.81
N ALA A 2 -2.47 -4.12 -6.49
CA ALA A 2 -2.23 -3.08 -7.50
C ALA A 2 -0.91 -3.34 -8.25
N ASN A 3 -0.78 -2.78 -9.46
CA ASN A 3 0.33 -3.06 -10.38
C ASN A 3 1.57 -2.23 -10.03
N PHE A 4 2.19 -2.55 -8.90
CA PHE A 4 3.40 -1.87 -8.44
C PHE A 4 4.66 -2.48 -9.06
N ASP A 5 5.60 -1.63 -9.43
CA ASP A 5 6.90 -2.05 -9.96
C ASP A 5 8.02 -1.31 -9.22
N ALA A 6 8.85 -2.09 -8.53
CA ALA A 6 9.95 -1.59 -7.72
C ALA A 6 11.13 -1.07 -8.56
N SER A 7 11.24 -1.53 -9.82
CA SER A 7 12.34 -1.14 -10.71
C SER A 7 12.24 0.31 -11.19
N ILE A 8 11.04 0.89 -11.20
CA ILE A 8 10.76 2.25 -11.66
C ILE A 8 11.47 3.30 -10.80
N GLY A 9 11.39 3.15 -9.47
CA GLY A 9 12.01 4.09 -8.52
C GLY A 9 13.54 3.95 -8.41
N LYS A 10 14.15 3.00 -9.12
CA LYS A 10 15.60 2.74 -9.14
C LYS A 10 16.21 2.70 -7.72
N ASN A 11 16.94 3.73 -7.31
CA ASN A 11 17.64 3.83 -6.02
C ASN A 11 16.76 4.39 -4.88
N GLU A 12 15.53 4.80 -5.18
CA GLU A 12 14.61 5.35 -4.18
C GLU A 12 13.66 4.31 -3.60
N THR A 13 13.38 3.24 -4.37
CA THR A 13 12.50 2.16 -3.93
C THR A 13 13.25 1.22 -3.01
N GLU A 14 12.66 0.92 -1.86
CA GLU A 14 13.18 -0.10 -0.95
C GLU A 14 12.04 -0.99 -0.46
N ILE A 15 12.28 -2.30 -0.39
CA ILE A 15 11.42 -3.24 0.30
C ILE A 15 12.15 -3.69 1.56
N LYS A 16 11.60 -3.35 2.72
CA LYS A 16 12.15 -3.70 4.03
C LYS A 16 11.24 -4.67 4.73
N TYR A 17 11.81 -5.59 5.48
CA TYR A 17 11.03 -6.45 6.37
C TYR A 17 11.63 -6.46 7.77
N TYR A 18 10.77 -6.74 8.73
CA TYR A 18 11.11 -6.93 10.13
C TYR A 18 10.23 -8.04 10.70
N ASP A 19 10.83 -8.93 11.48
CA ASP A 19 10.13 -10.01 12.16
C ASP A 19 10.60 -10.10 13.61
N ASN A 20 9.65 -10.19 14.53
CA ASN A 20 9.90 -10.41 15.95
C ASN A 20 9.07 -11.55 16.54
N ARG A 21 8.59 -12.49 15.71
CA ARG A 21 7.72 -13.64 16.05
C ARG A 21 6.29 -13.30 16.44
N THR A 22 6.03 -12.06 16.87
CA THR A 22 4.66 -11.59 17.16
C THR A 22 4.09 -10.78 16.01
N HIS A 23 4.96 -10.05 15.31
CA HIS A 23 4.64 -9.22 14.17
C HIS A 23 5.64 -9.50 13.07
N PHE A 24 5.13 -9.77 11.88
CA PHE A 24 5.87 -9.71 10.64
C PHE A 24 5.46 -8.43 9.91
N VAL A 25 6.41 -7.55 9.64
CA VAL A 25 6.20 -6.28 8.97
C VAL A 25 6.91 -6.30 7.63
N CYS A 26 6.20 -6.02 6.54
CA CYS A 26 6.78 -5.72 5.24
C CYS A 26 6.44 -4.29 4.85
N THR A 27 7.46 -3.50 4.52
CA THR A 27 7.35 -2.10 4.12
C THR A 27 7.77 -1.96 2.68
N TRP A 28 6.89 -1.38 1.85
CA TRP A 28 7.23 -0.90 0.52
C TRP A 28 7.40 0.60 0.61
N GLN A 29 8.62 1.07 0.35
CA GLN A 29 8.99 2.47 0.42
C GLN A 29 9.20 3.01 -0.98
N LYS A 30 8.54 4.14 -1.28
CA LYS A 30 8.60 4.85 -2.56
C LYS A 30 8.42 3.96 -3.80
N ILE A 31 7.45 3.06 -3.76
CA ILE A 31 7.12 2.19 -4.90
C ILE A 31 6.14 2.88 -5.86
N TYR A 32 6.26 2.63 -7.15
CA TYR A 32 5.47 3.29 -8.19
C TYR A 32 4.49 2.33 -8.86
N LEU A 33 3.38 2.87 -9.34
CA LEU A 33 2.48 2.13 -10.21
C LEU A 33 3.08 2.06 -11.62
N GLN A 34 3.10 0.88 -12.21
CA GLN A 34 3.62 0.68 -13.57
C GLN A 34 2.83 1.48 -14.59
N ASP A 35 1.51 1.46 -14.48
CA ASP A 35 0.58 2.09 -15.43
C ASP A 35 0.36 3.59 -15.15
N GLN A 36 0.85 4.10 -14.01
CA GLN A 36 0.54 5.45 -13.54
C GLN A 36 1.69 6.07 -12.74
N GLN A 37 2.84 6.23 -13.38
CA GLN A 37 4.04 6.75 -12.71
C GLN A 37 3.88 8.22 -12.28
N GLU A 38 3.08 9.00 -13.02
CA GLU A 38 2.79 10.41 -12.76
C GLU A 38 1.96 10.64 -11.49
N ALA A 39 1.31 9.59 -10.97
CA ALA A 39 0.75 9.61 -9.64
C ALA A 39 1.82 9.98 -8.59
N GLY A 40 3.05 9.50 -8.79
CA GLY A 40 4.12 9.59 -7.80
C GLY A 40 4.21 8.34 -6.92
N PRO A 41 5.14 8.36 -5.94
CA PRO A 41 5.49 7.19 -5.16
C PRO A 41 4.53 6.92 -4.00
N PHE A 42 4.28 5.64 -3.75
CA PHE A 42 3.53 5.11 -2.61
C PHE A 42 4.50 4.60 -1.54
N THR A 43 4.15 4.83 -0.27
CA THR A 43 4.80 4.17 0.86
C THR A 43 3.73 3.57 1.76
N PHE A 44 3.80 2.26 1.97
CA PHE A 44 2.87 1.54 2.84
C PHE A 44 3.53 0.34 3.49
N GLN A 45 2.90 -0.16 4.54
CA GLN A 45 3.33 -1.34 5.28
C GLN A 45 2.19 -2.33 5.40
N VAL A 46 2.55 -3.61 5.44
CA VAL A 46 1.68 -4.71 5.83
C VAL A 46 2.26 -5.33 7.09
N ILE A 47 1.44 -5.43 8.13
CA ILE A 47 1.80 -6.03 9.41
C ILE A 47 0.91 -7.25 9.61
N LEU A 48 1.50 -8.43 9.61
CA LEU A 48 0.84 -9.66 10.03
C LEU A 48 1.14 -9.91 11.50
N GLN A 49 0.11 -9.95 12.32
CA GLN A 49 0.22 -10.40 13.71
C GLN A 49 0.06 -11.91 13.80
N ASN A 50 0.69 -12.52 14.79
CA ASN A 50 0.53 -13.93 15.12
C ASN A 50 -0.91 -14.33 15.49
N THR A 51 -1.75 -13.36 15.84
CA THR A 51 -3.20 -13.52 16.07
C THR A 51 -3.99 -13.72 14.77
N GLY A 52 -3.37 -13.58 13.60
CA GLY A 52 -4.03 -13.66 12.29
C GLY A 52 -4.53 -12.31 11.76
N ASN A 53 -4.38 -11.23 12.53
CA ASN A 53 -4.71 -9.89 12.06
C ASN A 53 -3.68 -9.39 11.03
N ILE A 54 -4.17 -8.76 9.96
CA ILE A 54 -3.36 -8.10 8.94
C ILE A 54 -3.70 -6.62 8.96
N TYR A 55 -2.70 -5.78 9.23
CA TYR A 55 -2.83 -4.33 9.19
C TYR A 55 -2.16 -3.79 7.92
N PHE A 56 -2.88 -2.94 7.20
CA PHE A 56 -2.32 -2.15 6.10
C PHE A 56 -2.16 -0.72 6.59
N ASN A 57 -0.92 -0.24 6.69
CA ASN A 57 -0.61 1.12 7.12
C ASN A 57 -0.12 1.94 5.93
N TYR A 58 -0.86 2.98 5.58
CA TYR A 58 -0.54 3.85 4.46
C TYR A 58 0.17 5.11 4.96
N LEU A 59 1.47 5.20 4.66
CA LEU A 59 2.34 6.28 5.11
C LEU A 59 2.41 7.43 4.10
N GLN A 60 2.38 7.10 2.81
CA GLN A 60 2.36 8.07 1.73
C GLN A 60 1.52 7.52 0.58
N ILE A 61 0.39 8.19 0.29
CA ILE A 61 -0.44 7.91 -0.87
C ILE A 61 -0.53 9.21 -1.69
N PRO A 62 -0.02 9.24 -2.94
CA PRO A 62 -0.24 10.37 -3.81
C PRO A 62 -1.72 10.56 -4.15
N LYS A 63 -2.10 11.79 -4.48
CA LYS A 63 -3.44 12.11 -4.95
C LYS A 63 -3.62 11.62 -6.38
N VAL A 64 -4.17 10.41 -6.51
CA VAL A 64 -4.46 9.79 -7.81
C VAL A 64 -5.96 9.85 -8.09
N LYS A 65 -6.35 10.37 -9.27
CA LYS A 65 -7.70 10.15 -9.81
C LYS A 65 -7.75 8.77 -10.44
N ILE A 66 -8.19 7.77 -9.68
CA ILE A 66 -8.48 6.45 -10.25
C ILE A 66 -9.84 6.56 -10.94
N LEU A 67 -9.86 6.42 -12.27
CA LEU A 67 -11.11 6.30 -13.03
C LEU A 67 -11.86 5.06 -12.52
N THR A 68 -13.05 5.26 -11.96
CA THR A 68 -13.89 4.27 -11.27
C THR A 68 -14.48 3.20 -12.19
N THR A 69 -13.94 2.98 -13.39
CA THR A 69 -14.60 2.21 -14.46
C THR A 69 -14.07 0.79 -14.62
N ASN A 70 -13.03 0.36 -13.89
CA ASN A 70 -12.52 -1.01 -14.00
C ASN A 70 -12.20 -1.62 -12.62
N HIS A 71 -13.24 -1.74 -11.79
CA HIS A 71 -13.21 -2.51 -10.55
C HIS A 71 -13.49 -4.00 -10.82
N ALA A 72 -12.55 -4.68 -11.46
CA ALA A 72 -12.57 -6.13 -11.59
C ALA A 72 -11.35 -6.71 -10.85
N HIS A 73 -11.58 -7.12 -9.60
CA HIS A 73 -10.73 -8.06 -8.85
C HIS A 73 -9.32 -7.58 -8.47
N ARG A 74 -9.21 -6.61 -7.56
CA ARG A 74 -7.93 -6.34 -6.86
C ARG A 74 -8.18 -6.13 -5.37
N VAL A 75 -8.30 -7.22 -4.62
CA VAL A 75 -8.33 -7.19 -3.14
C VAL A 75 -7.01 -6.59 -2.61
N GLY A 76 -7.10 -5.74 -1.58
CA GLY A 76 -5.97 -5.04 -0.94
C GLY A 76 -6.04 -3.52 -1.06
N LEU A 77 -4.90 -2.86 -1.32
CA LEU A 77 -4.71 -1.40 -1.48
C LEU A 77 -5.88 -0.66 -2.14
N SER A 78 -6.54 -1.26 -3.13
CA SER A 78 -7.74 -0.75 -3.80
C SER A 78 -8.91 -0.38 -2.86
N ASP A 79 -9.11 -1.06 -1.73
CA ASP A 79 -10.15 -0.70 -0.74
C ASP A 79 -9.76 0.52 0.12
N ALA A 80 -8.47 0.81 0.27
CA ALA A 80 -8.03 2.01 0.96
C ALA A 80 -8.35 3.29 0.17
N TYR A 81 -8.40 3.20 -1.16
CA TYR A 81 -8.79 4.33 -2.03
C TYR A 81 -10.29 4.61 -2.05
N MET A 82 -11.14 3.66 -1.63
CA MET A 82 -12.58 3.91 -1.52
C MET A 82 -12.93 4.86 -0.36
N SER A 83 -11.98 5.13 0.54
CA SER A 83 -12.15 6.15 1.58
C SER A 83 -11.99 7.53 0.94
N GLN A 84 -13.09 8.17 0.58
CA GLN A 84 -13.13 9.56 0.14
C GLN A 84 -12.81 10.56 1.27
N HIS A 85 -11.64 10.44 1.90
CA HIS A 85 -11.15 11.49 2.79
C HIS A 85 -9.80 12.00 2.33
N SER A 86 -9.89 13.19 1.74
CA SER A 86 -8.80 14.09 1.43
C SER A 86 -8.20 14.65 2.70
N THR A 87 -7.29 13.92 3.34
CA THR A 87 -6.46 14.44 4.44
C THR A 87 -5.10 13.73 4.44
N ASN A 88 -4.04 14.46 4.79
CA ASN A 88 -2.68 13.94 4.98
C ASN A 88 -2.61 13.04 6.23
N GLU A 89 -3.44 12.00 6.28
CA GLU A 89 -3.63 11.15 7.46
C GLU A 89 -3.08 9.75 7.22
N HIS A 90 -2.44 9.20 8.25
CA HIS A 90 -2.04 7.80 8.30
C HIS A 90 -3.29 6.92 8.32
N ILE A 91 -3.56 6.21 7.22
CA ILE A 91 -4.70 5.31 7.14
C ILE A 91 -4.25 3.91 7.57
N VAL A 92 -4.92 3.33 8.55
CA VAL A 92 -4.72 1.93 8.96
C VAL A 92 -5.99 1.14 8.66
N ARG A 93 -5.87 0.05 7.90
CA ARG A 93 -6.95 -0.92 7.67
C ARG A 93 -6.60 -2.23 8.36
N VAL A 94 -7.58 -2.85 9.01
CA VAL A 94 -7.41 -4.13 9.70
C VAL A 94 -8.27 -5.17 9.00
N ILE A 95 -7.67 -6.30 8.64
CA ILE A 95 -8.36 -7.51 8.19
C ILE A 95 -8.10 -8.59 9.23
N THR A 96 -9.15 -9.26 9.68
CA THR A 96 -9.06 -10.43 10.56
C THR A 96 -9.40 -11.66 9.72
N LEU A 97 -8.50 -12.64 9.71
CA LEU A 97 -8.68 -13.92 9.02
C LEU A 97 -9.54 -14.89 9.84
#